data_AF-A0ABD0VWW0-F1
#
_entry.id   AF-A0ABD0VWW0-F1
#
_cell.length_a   1.000
_cell.length_b   1.000
_cell.length_c   1.000
_cell.angle_alpha   90.00
_cell.angle_beta   90.00
_cell.angle_gamma   90.00
#
_symmetry.space_group_name_H-M   'P 1'
#
loop_
_entity.id
_entity.type
_entity.pdbx_description
1 polymer ?
#
loop_
_entity_poly.entity_id
_entity_poly.type
_entity_poly.pdbx_seq_one_letter_code
_entity_poly.pdbx_strand_id
1 'polypeptide(L)'
;MMYLTARNAEFDRHELQIYEEVAKMPPFQRKTLVLIGAQGVGRRSLKNRLVVLNPTRFGTTIPFTSRRPRDDELDGHSYRFVTRLEMEADVKAGRYLEHGEYDGNLYGTKIESIHEVVGTGRTCILDVNPQALKVLKTAEFMPYVVFISAPEFETLKAMHKAVVDAGITTKQLTDVDLRKTVDESARIQRAYNHYFDLTITNDNLDRAFETLQGAVDKLCSEPQWVPVNWVY
;
A
#
# COMPACT_ATOMS: atom_id res chain seq x y z
N MET A 1 16.01 16.30 -12.39
CA MET A 1 17.15 15.53 -11.84
C MET A 1 16.83 15.27 -10.37
N MET A 2 16.35 14.06 -10.06
CA MET A 2 15.84 13.63 -8.74
C MET A 2 16.99 13.08 -7.89
N TYR A 3 17.03 13.46 -6.61
CA TYR A 3 17.87 12.84 -5.58
C TYR A 3 17.19 12.97 -4.20
N LEU A 4 17.16 12.01 -3.25
CA LEU A 4 17.60 10.61 -3.14
C LEU A 4 16.94 9.93 -1.92
N THR A 5 16.33 8.75 -2.12
CA THR A 5 16.28 7.66 -1.13
C THR A 5 17.20 6.49 -1.53
N ALA A 6 18.10 6.67 -2.51
CA ALA A 6 18.88 5.55 -3.04
C ALA A 6 20.08 5.11 -2.19
N ARG A 7 20.39 5.76 -1.06
CA ARG A 7 21.55 5.36 -0.23
C ARG A 7 21.27 4.28 0.82
N ASN A 8 20.20 3.49 0.67
CA ASN A 8 20.03 2.24 1.41
C ASN A 8 19.47 1.07 0.57
N ALA A 9 19.38 1.21 -0.76
CA ALA A 9 18.98 0.08 -1.62
C ALA A 9 20.10 -0.97 -1.78
N GLU A 10 21.36 -0.62 -1.47
CA GLU A 10 22.49 -1.56 -1.52
C GLU A 10 22.56 -2.52 -0.31
N PHE A 11 21.90 -2.20 0.80
CA PHE A 11 21.89 -3.06 1.99
C PHE A 11 20.74 -4.09 1.99
N ASP A 12 19.76 -3.98 1.09
CA ASP A 12 18.65 -4.96 0.95
C ASP A 12 19.10 -6.33 0.43
N ARG A 13 20.39 -6.52 0.12
CA ARG A 13 20.93 -7.79 -0.39
C ARG A 13 21.15 -8.87 0.67
N HIS A 14 20.88 -8.61 1.96
CA HIS A 14 21.30 -9.52 3.04
C HIS A 14 20.23 -9.98 4.04
N GLU A 15 18.94 -9.65 3.86
CA GLU A 15 17.87 -10.26 4.67
C GLU A 15 17.45 -11.62 4.08
N LEU A 16 18.33 -12.62 4.18
CA LEU A 16 17.98 -14.03 3.94
C LEU A 16 17.28 -14.59 5.19
N GLN A 17 16.05 -14.13 5.45
CA GLN A 17 15.24 -14.72 6.51
C GLN A 17 14.57 -15.99 5.97
N ILE A 18 15.22 -17.14 6.21
CA ILE A 18 14.73 -18.46 5.77
C ILE A 18 13.52 -18.94 6.58
N TYR A 19 13.41 -18.55 7.85
CA TYR A 19 12.30 -18.88 8.74
C TYR A 19 11.98 -17.70 9.66
N GLU A 20 10.69 -17.46 9.92
CA GLU A 20 10.20 -16.52 10.92
C GLU A 20 9.47 -17.32 12.00
N GLU A 21 9.83 -17.10 13.26
CA GLU A 21 9.13 -17.74 14.37
C GLU A 21 7.75 -17.10 14.55
N VAL A 22 6.70 -17.92 14.53
CA VAL A 22 5.32 -17.46 14.59
C VAL A 22 4.53 -18.13 15.71
N ALA A 23 3.64 -17.37 16.33
CA ALA A 23 2.64 -17.84 17.29
C ALA A 23 1.26 -17.91 16.64
N LYS A 24 0.47 -18.93 17.01
CA LYS A 24 -0.92 -19.06 16.59
C LYS A 24 -1.83 -18.32 17.56
N MET A 25 -2.46 -17.26 17.08
CA MET A 25 -3.37 -16.42 17.85
C MET A 25 -4.83 -16.76 17.52
N PRO A 26 -5.77 -16.61 18.48
CA PRO A 26 -7.20 -16.68 18.17
C PRO A 26 -7.59 -15.59 17.15
N PRO A 27 -8.77 -15.69 16.51
CA PRO A 27 -9.21 -14.69 15.54
C PRO A 27 -9.21 -13.28 16.12
N PHE A 28 -8.64 -12.32 15.37
CA PHE A 28 -8.56 -10.92 15.80
C PHE A 28 -8.52 -9.98 14.59
N GLN A 29 -8.93 -8.73 14.80
CA GLN A 29 -8.84 -7.72 13.76
C GLN A 29 -7.41 -7.15 13.67
N ARG A 30 -6.80 -7.22 12.48
CA ARG A 30 -5.51 -6.57 12.20
C ARG A 30 -5.66 -5.06 12.25
N LYS A 31 -4.64 -4.37 12.77
CA LYS A 31 -4.63 -2.89 12.82
C LYS A 31 -4.45 -2.30 11.43
N THR A 32 -3.63 -2.91 10.59
CA THR A 32 -3.37 -2.43 9.22
C THR A 32 -3.52 -3.53 8.17
N LEU A 33 -4.02 -3.15 6.99
CA LEU A 33 -4.05 -3.96 5.77
C LEU A 33 -3.16 -3.26 4.75
N VAL A 34 -2.05 -3.88 4.35
CA VAL A 34 -1.04 -3.25 3.50
C VAL A 34 -1.09 -3.89 2.12
N LEU A 35 -1.41 -3.10 1.11
CA LEU A 35 -1.45 -3.50 -0.29
C LEU A 35 -0.14 -3.12 -0.99
N ILE A 36 0.67 -4.11 -1.31
CA ILE A 36 1.96 -3.96 -1.99
C ILE A 36 1.84 -4.41 -3.44
N GLY A 37 2.53 -3.75 -4.36
CA GLY A 37 2.44 -4.08 -5.78
C GLY A 37 2.95 -2.96 -6.67
N ALA A 38 3.17 -3.28 -7.94
CA ALA A 38 3.65 -2.30 -8.91
C ALA A 38 2.67 -1.11 -9.07
N GLN A 39 3.19 0.03 -9.54
CA GLN A 39 2.33 1.16 -9.87
C GLN A 39 1.40 0.77 -11.03
N GLY A 40 0.11 1.07 -10.90
CA GLY A 40 -0.88 0.74 -11.94
C GLY A 40 -1.47 -0.67 -11.86
N VAL A 41 -1.04 -1.51 -10.91
CA VAL A 41 -1.56 -2.89 -10.76
C VAL A 41 -2.97 -2.98 -10.14
N GLY A 42 -3.61 -1.85 -9.80
CA GLY A 42 -4.99 -1.83 -9.28
C GLY A 42 -5.15 -1.76 -7.75
N ARG A 43 -4.06 -1.57 -6.99
CA ARG A 43 -4.09 -1.44 -5.51
C ARG A 43 -5.11 -0.40 -5.01
N ARG A 44 -5.10 0.79 -5.61
CA ARG A 44 -6.01 1.89 -5.24
C ARG A 44 -7.48 1.53 -5.48
N SER A 45 -7.78 0.83 -6.57
CA SER A 45 -9.13 0.38 -6.89
C SER A 45 -9.65 -0.62 -5.87
N LEU A 46 -8.82 -1.61 -5.49
CA LEU A 46 -9.14 -2.58 -4.45
C LEU A 46 -9.34 -1.92 -3.07
N LYS A 47 -8.41 -1.04 -2.68
CA LYS A 47 -8.49 -0.24 -1.45
C LYS A 47 -9.80 0.55 -1.38
N ASN A 48 -10.09 1.34 -2.40
CA ASN A 48 -11.27 2.20 -2.41
C ASN A 48 -12.55 1.38 -2.33
N ARG A 49 -12.62 0.24 -3.03
CA ARG A 49 -13.79 -0.65 -2.99
C ARG A 49 -14.02 -1.23 -1.59
N LEU A 50 -12.96 -1.65 -0.89
CA LEU A 50 -13.07 -2.12 0.51
C LEU A 50 -13.62 -1.03 1.43
N VAL A 51 -13.08 0.19 1.34
CA VAL A 51 -13.51 1.31 2.19
C VAL A 51 -14.96 1.70 1.92
N VAL A 52 -15.38 1.73 0.64
CA VAL A 52 -16.76 2.10 0.27
C VAL A 52 -17.77 1.06 0.72
N LEU A 53 -17.45 -0.24 0.62
CA LEU A 53 -18.38 -1.30 0.99
C LEU A 53 -18.50 -1.47 2.52
N ASN A 54 -17.41 -1.23 3.26
CA ASN A 54 -17.38 -1.45 4.71
C ASN A 54 -16.71 -0.28 5.45
N PRO A 55 -17.29 0.95 5.41
CA PRO A 55 -16.67 2.16 5.96
C PRO A 55 -16.55 2.17 7.50
N THR A 56 -17.34 1.34 8.18
CA THR A 56 -17.28 1.14 9.64
C THR A 56 -16.14 0.22 10.07
N ARG A 57 -15.63 -0.61 9.14
CA ARG A 57 -14.56 -1.57 9.41
C ARG A 57 -13.22 -1.10 8.89
N PHE A 58 -13.21 -0.41 7.75
CA PHE A 58 -11.99 0.04 7.09
C PHE A 58 -11.90 1.56 7.03
N GLY A 59 -10.68 2.07 7.18
CA GLY A 59 -10.34 3.46 6.92
C GLY A 59 -9.08 3.56 6.07
N THR A 60 -8.82 4.73 5.49
CA THR A 60 -7.58 5.06 4.78
C THR A 60 -7.00 6.34 5.37
N THR A 61 -5.69 6.51 5.25
CA THR A 61 -5.03 7.77 5.56
C THR A 61 -5.29 8.81 4.47
N ILE A 62 -5.31 10.08 4.86
CA ILE A 62 -5.26 11.21 3.92
C ILE A 62 -3.80 11.61 3.75
N PRO A 63 -3.23 11.55 2.54
CA PRO A 63 -1.84 11.93 2.32
C PRO A 63 -1.64 13.43 2.51
N PHE A 64 -0.44 13.81 2.94
CA PHE A 64 -0.03 15.21 3.04
C PHE A 64 0.67 15.65 1.76
N THR A 65 0.56 16.94 1.44
CA THR A 65 1.32 17.53 0.34
C THR A 65 1.77 18.96 0.65
N SER A 66 2.94 19.33 0.11
CA SER A 66 3.41 20.72 0.11
C SER A 66 2.84 21.56 -1.04
N ARG A 67 2.07 20.95 -1.95
CA ARG A 67 1.43 21.64 -3.06
C ARG A 67 0.38 22.61 -2.51
N ARG A 68 0.16 23.74 -3.17
CA ARG A 68 -0.99 24.60 -2.84
C ARG A 68 -2.31 23.92 -3.24
N PRO A 69 -3.37 24.03 -2.42
CA PRO A 69 -4.71 23.57 -2.81
C PRO A 69 -5.15 24.26 -4.10
N ARG A 70 -5.85 23.54 -4.97
CA ARG A 70 -6.59 24.13 -6.09
C ARG A 70 -7.92 24.71 -5.57
N ASP A 71 -8.56 25.54 -6.39
CA ASP A 71 -9.81 26.22 -6.02
C ASP A 71 -10.95 25.25 -5.66
N ASP A 72 -10.92 24.02 -6.19
CA ASP A 72 -11.89 22.95 -5.96
C ASP A 72 -11.47 21.94 -4.88
N GLU A 73 -10.30 22.10 -4.26
CA GLU A 73 -9.77 21.18 -3.27
C GLU A 73 -9.99 21.68 -1.84
N LEU A 74 -10.64 20.85 -1.03
CA LEU A 74 -10.79 21.09 0.41
C LEU A 74 -9.69 20.37 1.19
N ASP A 75 -9.10 21.10 2.15
CA ASP A 75 -8.13 20.54 3.08
C ASP A 75 -8.74 19.41 3.92
N GLY A 76 -7.99 18.31 4.06
CA GLY A 76 -8.43 17.13 4.80
C GLY A 76 -9.40 16.22 4.05
N HIS A 77 -9.70 16.49 2.77
CA HIS A 77 -10.52 15.58 1.96
C HIS A 77 -9.63 14.65 1.11
N SER A 78 -9.00 15.20 0.07
CA SER A 78 -8.11 14.45 -0.82
C SER A 78 -6.65 14.48 -0.36
N TYR A 79 -6.24 15.62 0.21
CA TYR A 79 -4.91 15.86 0.77
C TYR A 79 -5.03 16.72 2.02
N ARG A 80 -4.06 16.60 2.92
CA ARG A 80 -3.77 17.62 3.94
C ARG A 80 -2.64 18.52 3.43
N PHE A 81 -2.91 19.81 3.30
CA PHE A 81 -1.98 20.78 2.74
C PHE A 81 -1.11 21.38 3.85
N VAL A 82 0.20 21.27 3.70
CA VAL A 82 1.19 21.81 4.65
C VAL A 82 2.25 22.60 3.92
N THR A 83 3.04 23.40 4.61
CA THR A 83 4.16 24.08 3.95
C THR A 83 5.30 23.10 3.66
N ARG A 84 6.11 23.38 2.64
CA ARG A 84 7.29 22.55 2.32
C ARG A 84 8.26 22.48 3.51
N LEU A 85 8.48 23.61 4.20
CA LEU A 85 9.38 23.70 5.34
C LEU A 85 8.94 22.80 6.50
N GLU A 86 7.64 22.83 6.84
CA GLU A 86 7.07 21.94 7.87
C GLU A 86 7.22 20.47 7.48
N MET A 87 6.90 20.14 6.22
CA MET A 87 7.00 18.77 5.72
C MET A 87 8.44 18.25 5.74
N GLU A 88 9.43 19.06 5.35
CA GLU A 88 10.84 18.70 5.41
C GLU A 88 11.34 18.50 6.86
N ALA A 89 10.89 19.35 7.79
CA ALA A 89 11.21 19.20 9.21
C ALA A 89 10.60 17.91 9.80
N ASP A 90 9.36 17.60 9.46
CA ASP A 90 8.66 16.38 9.87
C ASP A 90 9.30 15.12 9.27
N VAL A 91 9.71 15.16 8.00
CA VAL A 91 10.46 14.08 7.34
C VAL A 91 11.79 13.84 8.06
N LYS A 92 12.55 14.90 8.36
CA LYS A 92 13.82 14.78 9.10
C LYS A 92 13.62 14.22 10.52
N ALA A 93 12.47 14.47 11.12
CA ALA A 93 12.07 13.93 12.42
C ALA A 93 11.51 12.49 12.34
N GLY A 94 11.48 11.84 11.17
CA GLY A 94 10.99 10.47 11.02
C GLY A 94 9.48 10.31 11.19
N ARG A 95 8.69 11.38 11.00
CA ARG A 95 7.22 11.34 11.19
C ARG A 95 6.43 10.80 9.99
N TYR A 96 7.11 10.61 8.85
CA TYR A 96 6.52 10.09 7.63
C TYR A 96 6.89 8.62 7.42
N LEU A 97 5.88 7.80 7.16
CA LEU A 97 6.07 6.40 6.75
C LEU A 97 6.74 6.34 5.38
N GLU A 98 6.22 7.13 4.44
CA GLU A 98 6.81 7.32 3.12
C GLU A 98 6.62 8.77 2.68
N HIS A 99 7.56 9.25 1.90
CA HIS A 99 7.49 10.57 1.29
C HIS A 99 8.20 10.55 -0.07
N GLY A 100 7.82 11.49 -0.94
CA GLY A 100 8.40 11.64 -2.27
C GLY A 100 8.14 13.03 -2.83
N GLU A 101 8.85 13.38 -3.89
CA GLU A 101 8.67 14.64 -4.60
C GLU A 101 8.09 14.38 -5.99
N TYR A 102 7.04 15.11 -6.33
CA TYR A 102 6.40 15.07 -7.65
C TYR A 102 6.06 16.48 -8.09
N ASP A 103 6.52 16.86 -9.27
CA ASP A 103 6.31 18.19 -9.87
C ASP A 103 6.69 19.34 -8.91
N GLY A 104 7.86 19.23 -8.27
CA GLY A 104 8.40 20.21 -7.33
C GLY A 104 7.71 20.25 -5.96
N ASN A 105 6.71 19.41 -5.73
CA ASN A 105 5.94 19.36 -4.49
C ASN A 105 6.18 18.04 -3.74
N LEU A 106 6.25 18.13 -2.42
CA LEU A 106 6.37 16.97 -1.55
C LEU A 106 5.01 16.32 -1.33
N TYR A 107 5.00 15.00 -1.22
CA TYR A 107 3.86 14.16 -0.88
C TYR A 107 4.30 13.10 0.11
N GLY A 108 3.41 12.68 1.01
CA GLY A 108 3.76 11.64 1.96
C GLY A 108 2.63 11.25 2.89
N THR A 109 2.79 10.10 3.54
CA THR A 109 1.85 9.54 4.51
C THR A 109 2.47 9.62 5.89
N LYS A 110 1.84 10.33 6.84
CA LYS A 110 2.31 10.39 8.22
C LYS A 110 1.96 9.13 8.98
N ILE A 111 2.84 8.72 9.89
CA ILE A 111 2.61 7.59 10.79
C ILE A 111 1.41 7.87 11.70
N GLU A 112 1.28 9.10 12.19
CA GLU A 112 0.16 9.55 13.03
C GLU A 112 -1.21 9.32 12.37
N SER A 113 -1.33 9.52 11.06
CA SER A 113 -2.57 9.25 10.33
C SER A 113 -3.02 7.79 10.39
N ILE A 114 -2.07 6.86 10.51
CA ILE A 114 -2.36 5.43 10.69
C ILE A 114 -2.95 5.22 12.08
N HIS A 115 -2.36 5.83 13.11
CA HIS A 115 -2.87 5.78 14.48
C HIS A 115 -4.25 6.42 14.61
N GLU A 116 -4.51 7.55 13.93
CA GLU A 116 -5.84 8.18 13.90
C GLU A 116 -6.90 7.17 13.40
N VAL A 117 -6.63 6.45 12.30
CA VAL A 117 -7.56 5.45 11.77
C VAL A 117 -7.72 4.27 12.72
N VAL A 118 -6.61 3.71 13.21
CA VAL A 118 -6.63 2.55 14.14
C VAL A 118 -7.34 2.90 15.45
N GLY A 119 -7.16 4.12 15.96
CA GLY A 119 -7.80 4.62 17.18
C GLY A 119 -9.32 4.71 17.08
N THR A 120 -9.88 4.78 15.86
CA THR A 120 -11.33 4.69 15.63
C THR A 120 -11.87 3.25 15.59
N GLY A 121 -11.04 2.24 15.89
CA GLY A 121 -11.41 0.83 15.85
C GLY A 121 -11.47 0.22 14.44
N ARG A 122 -11.03 0.96 13.43
CA ARG A 122 -11.01 0.52 12.02
C ARG A 122 -9.65 -0.05 11.63
N THR A 123 -9.63 -1.02 10.73
CA THR A 123 -8.40 -1.45 10.06
C THR A 123 -7.98 -0.40 9.05
N CYS A 124 -6.76 0.12 9.19
CA CYS A 124 -6.21 1.10 8.26
C CYS A 124 -5.66 0.43 7.00
N ILE A 125 -6.23 0.73 5.83
CA ILE A 125 -5.76 0.21 4.54
C ILE A 125 -4.72 1.16 3.95
N LEU A 126 -3.56 0.62 3.60
CA LEU A 126 -2.41 1.35 3.10
C LEU A 126 -1.98 0.81 1.73
N ASP A 127 -1.81 1.67 0.72
CA ASP A 127 -1.28 1.34 -0.61
C ASP A 127 0.11 1.96 -0.84
N VAL A 128 1.05 1.62 0.04
CA VAL A 128 2.40 2.20 0.15
C VAL A 128 3.44 1.47 -0.70
N ASN A 129 4.65 2.02 -0.78
CA ASN A 129 5.82 1.37 -1.38
C ASN A 129 6.28 0.16 -0.54
N PRO A 130 6.79 -0.94 -1.14
CA PRO A 130 7.36 -2.07 -0.41
C PRO A 130 8.35 -1.70 0.70
N GLN A 131 9.14 -0.64 0.53
CA GLN A 131 10.12 -0.18 1.54
C GLN A 131 9.46 0.22 2.87
N ALA A 132 8.19 0.64 2.85
CA ALA A 132 7.43 0.97 4.06
C ALA A 132 7.21 -0.25 4.98
N LEU A 133 7.32 -1.48 4.46
CA LEU A 133 7.16 -2.70 5.24
C LEU A 133 8.19 -2.84 6.37
N LYS A 134 9.39 -2.26 6.21
CA LYS A 134 10.42 -2.25 7.26
C LYS A 134 10.00 -1.47 8.50
N VAL A 135 9.13 -0.49 8.33
CA VAL A 135 8.55 0.30 9.42
C VAL A 135 7.25 -0.32 9.90
N LEU A 136 6.45 -0.89 8.99
CA LEU A 136 5.13 -1.42 9.30
C LEU A 136 5.15 -2.83 9.93
N LYS A 137 6.14 -3.69 9.66
CA LYS A 137 6.16 -5.08 10.16
C LYS A 137 6.56 -5.15 11.63
N THR A 138 5.71 -4.60 12.50
CA THR A 138 5.90 -4.52 13.95
C THR A 138 4.60 -4.82 14.70
N ALA A 139 4.69 -5.09 16.00
CA ALA A 139 3.55 -5.26 16.91
C ALA A 139 2.67 -4.01 17.01
N GLU A 140 3.24 -2.85 16.69
CA GLU A 140 2.55 -1.58 16.69
C GLU A 140 1.46 -1.52 15.60
N PHE A 141 1.81 -1.92 14.38
CA PHE A 141 0.91 -1.83 13.22
C PHE A 141 0.25 -3.16 12.84
N MET A 142 0.77 -4.30 13.32
CA MET A 142 0.30 -5.66 13.04
C MET A 142 -0.27 -5.81 11.62
N PRO A 143 0.53 -5.60 10.58
CA PRO A 143 0.04 -5.60 9.22
C PRO A 143 -0.44 -6.99 8.81
N TYR A 144 -1.44 -6.99 7.93
CA TYR A 144 -1.69 -8.08 6.99
C TYR A 144 -1.26 -7.59 5.61
N VAL A 145 -0.21 -8.19 5.07
CA VAL A 145 0.47 -7.73 3.86
C VAL A 145 -0.02 -8.56 2.68
N VAL A 146 -0.74 -7.90 1.78
CA VAL A 146 -1.24 -8.51 0.54
C VAL A 146 -0.46 -7.95 -0.64
N PHE A 147 0.25 -8.82 -1.34
CA PHE A 147 0.89 -8.50 -2.60
C PHE A 147 -0.09 -8.68 -3.76
N ILE A 148 -0.30 -7.59 -4.50
CA ILE A 148 -1.07 -7.58 -5.74
C ILE A 148 -0.09 -7.71 -6.90
N SER A 149 0.03 -8.93 -7.42
CA SER A 149 0.86 -9.22 -8.57
C SER A 149 0.21 -8.73 -9.85
N ALA A 150 1.02 -8.17 -10.74
CA ALA A 150 0.62 -7.94 -12.12
C ALA A 150 0.29 -9.27 -12.79
N PRO A 151 -0.77 -9.32 -13.61
CA PRO A 151 -0.99 -10.44 -14.51
C PRO A 151 0.03 -10.40 -15.66
N GLU A 152 -0.06 -11.36 -16.57
CA GLU A 152 0.76 -11.35 -17.77
C GLU A 152 0.51 -10.08 -18.60
N PHE A 153 1.53 -9.68 -19.37
CA PHE A 153 1.51 -8.43 -20.14
C PHE A 153 0.28 -8.29 -21.05
N GLU A 154 -0.09 -9.36 -21.77
CA GLU A 154 -1.25 -9.33 -22.67
C GLU A 154 -2.56 -9.16 -21.89
N THR A 155 -2.71 -9.83 -20.74
CA THR A 155 -3.87 -9.66 -19.86
C THR A 155 -3.92 -8.25 -19.29
N LEU A 156 -2.80 -7.72 -18.79
CA LEU A 156 -2.72 -6.35 -18.27
C LEU A 156 -3.09 -5.32 -19.34
N LYS A 157 -2.62 -5.54 -20.58
CA LYS A 157 -2.94 -4.69 -21.73
C LYS A 157 -4.42 -4.75 -22.10
N ALA A 158 -5.02 -5.95 -22.11
CA ALA A 158 -6.44 -6.13 -22.36
C ALA A 158 -7.30 -5.45 -21.29
N MET A 159 -6.94 -5.61 -20.01
CA MET A 159 -7.60 -4.95 -18.88
C MET A 159 -7.51 -3.42 -19.00
N HIS A 160 -6.31 -2.88 -19.29
CA HIS A 160 -6.13 -1.44 -19.47
C HIS A 160 -6.99 -0.90 -20.59
N LYS A 161 -7.02 -1.60 -21.73
CA LYS A 161 -7.88 -1.24 -22.87
C LYS A 161 -9.37 -1.22 -22.47
N ALA A 162 -9.85 -2.25 -21.78
CA ALA A 162 -11.25 -2.30 -21.33
C ALA A 162 -11.62 -1.13 -20.40
N VAL A 163 -10.72 -0.73 -19.50
CA VAL A 163 -10.93 0.41 -18.58
C VAL A 163 -10.95 1.75 -19.33
N VAL A 164 -10.12 1.89 -20.37
CA VAL A 164 -10.13 3.07 -21.27
C VAL A 164 -11.42 3.11 -22.10
N ASP A 165 -11.81 1.98 -22.71
CA ASP A 165 -13.02 1.86 -23.52
C ASP A 165 -14.29 2.11 -22.70
N ALA A 166 -14.28 1.70 -21.42
CA ALA A 166 -15.36 1.98 -20.48
C ALA A 166 -15.39 3.43 -19.95
N GLY A 167 -14.44 4.29 -20.35
CA GLY A 167 -14.35 5.68 -19.91
C GLY A 167 -13.96 5.87 -18.44
N ILE A 168 -13.51 4.80 -17.77
CA ILE A 168 -13.11 4.83 -16.35
C ILE A 168 -11.77 5.56 -16.18
N THR A 169 -10.89 5.50 -17.19
CA THR A 169 -9.65 6.28 -17.24
C THR A 169 -9.44 6.90 -18.62
N THR A 170 -9.02 8.16 -18.65
CA THR A 170 -8.61 8.85 -19.88
C THR A 170 -7.12 8.65 -20.17
N LYS A 171 -6.36 8.14 -19.20
CA LYS A 171 -4.92 7.93 -19.33
C LYS A 171 -4.65 6.67 -20.15
N GLN A 172 -4.18 6.84 -21.38
CA GLN A 172 -3.63 5.74 -22.15
C GLN A 172 -2.20 5.44 -21.69
N LEU A 173 -1.97 4.20 -21.26
CA LEU A 173 -0.64 3.70 -20.94
C LEU A 173 -0.03 3.10 -22.19
N THR A 174 1.26 3.35 -22.39
CA THR A 174 2.00 2.73 -23.51
C THR A 174 2.36 1.28 -23.17
N ASP A 175 2.64 0.48 -24.20
CA ASP A 175 3.17 -0.88 -24.01
C ASP A 175 4.45 -0.89 -23.14
N VAL A 176 5.26 0.18 -23.22
CA VAL A 176 6.44 0.36 -22.38
C VAL A 176 6.07 0.52 -20.90
N ASP A 177 5.02 1.29 -20.59
CA ASP A 177 4.55 1.49 -19.20
C ASP A 177 3.93 0.22 -18.61
N LEU A 178 3.19 -0.52 -19.42
CA LEU A 178 2.61 -1.81 -19.03
C LEU A 178 3.70 -2.85 -18.78
N ARG A 179 4.73 -2.91 -19.64
CA ARG A 179 5.88 -3.79 -19.44
C ARG A 179 6.64 -3.45 -18.16
N LYS A 180 6.87 -2.15 -17.91
CA LYS A 180 7.48 -1.68 -16.64
C LYS A 180 6.68 -2.14 -15.42
N THR A 181 5.34 -2.12 -15.49
CA THR A 181 4.48 -2.61 -14.41
C THR A 181 4.71 -4.09 -14.13
N VAL A 182 4.77 -4.92 -15.18
CA VAL A 182 5.02 -6.37 -15.05
C VAL A 182 6.42 -6.65 -14.49
N ASP A 183 7.44 -5.99 -15.03
CA ASP A 183 8.84 -6.17 -14.59
C ASP A 183 9.02 -5.73 -13.13
N GLU A 184 8.43 -4.59 -12.76
CA GLU A 184 8.45 -4.08 -11.39
C GLU A 184 7.71 -5.01 -10.43
N SER A 185 6.57 -5.57 -10.83
CA SER A 185 5.84 -6.55 -10.03
C SER A 185 6.71 -7.76 -9.72
N ALA A 186 7.38 -8.31 -10.75
CA ALA A 186 8.29 -9.44 -10.57
C ALA A 186 9.50 -9.07 -9.69
N ARG A 187 10.00 -7.84 -9.79
CA ARG A 187 11.11 -7.34 -8.93
C ARG A 187 10.68 -7.25 -7.47
N ILE A 188 9.51 -6.66 -7.20
CA ILE A 188 8.93 -6.55 -5.86
C ILE A 188 8.72 -7.94 -5.25
N GLN A 189 8.16 -8.88 -6.02
CA GLN A 189 7.93 -10.24 -5.54
C GLN A 189 9.24 -10.92 -5.13
N ARG A 190 10.28 -10.85 -5.96
CA ARG A 190 11.58 -11.46 -5.63
C ARG A 190 12.20 -10.84 -4.38
N ALA A 191 12.10 -9.52 -4.22
CA ALA A 191 12.73 -8.81 -3.11
C ALA A 191 11.97 -8.92 -1.77
N TYR A 192 10.62 -8.93 -1.80
CA TYR A 192 9.79 -8.79 -0.59
C TYR A 192 8.85 -9.97 -0.32
N ASN A 193 8.96 -11.10 -1.03
CA ASN A 193 8.04 -12.24 -0.83
C ASN A 193 7.92 -12.70 0.63
N HIS A 194 8.99 -12.63 1.40
CA HIS A 194 9.03 -13.02 2.81
C HIS A 194 8.22 -12.09 3.73
N TYR A 195 7.83 -10.91 3.26
CA TYR A 195 6.92 -10.02 3.98
C TYR A 195 5.44 -10.32 3.71
N PHE A 196 5.09 -11.10 2.69
CA PHE A 196 3.71 -11.23 2.21
C PHE A 196 2.95 -12.32 2.96
N ASP A 197 1.78 -11.99 3.49
CA ASP A 197 0.84 -12.98 4.03
C ASP A 197 -0.01 -13.61 2.92
N LEU A 198 -0.25 -12.87 1.83
CA LEU A 198 -1.07 -13.30 0.70
C LEU A 198 -0.56 -12.69 -0.61
N THR A 199 -0.62 -13.46 -1.69
CA THR A 199 -0.39 -12.97 -3.06
C THR A 199 -1.66 -13.16 -3.89
N ILE A 200 -2.10 -12.10 -4.57
CA ILE A 200 -3.25 -12.09 -5.48
C ILE A 200 -2.77 -11.60 -6.83
N THR A 201 -2.97 -12.39 -7.89
CA THR A 201 -2.77 -11.93 -9.27
C THR A 201 -4.00 -11.15 -9.71
N ASN A 202 -3.82 -9.88 -10.11
CA ASN A 202 -4.94 -9.05 -10.54
C ASN A 202 -5.16 -9.15 -12.06
N ASP A 203 -5.64 -10.31 -12.52
CA ASP A 203 -6.09 -10.56 -13.90
C ASP A 203 -7.57 -10.17 -14.14
N ASN A 204 -8.34 -10.06 -13.06
CA ASN A 204 -9.71 -9.56 -13.05
C ASN A 204 -9.98 -8.85 -11.72
N LEU A 205 -10.42 -7.59 -11.79
CA LEU A 205 -10.58 -6.74 -10.60
C LEU A 205 -11.66 -7.26 -9.63
N ASP A 206 -12.75 -7.85 -10.14
CA ASP A 206 -13.81 -8.41 -9.30
C ASP A 206 -13.35 -9.65 -8.56
N ARG A 207 -12.70 -10.60 -9.25
CA ARG A 207 -12.16 -11.81 -8.62
C ARG A 207 -11.04 -11.50 -7.63
N ALA A 208 -10.15 -10.57 -7.96
CA ALA A 208 -9.11 -10.11 -7.06
C ALA A 208 -9.73 -9.46 -5.81
N PHE A 209 -10.80 -8.70 -5.97
CA PHE A 209 -11.54 -8.11 -4.86
C PHE A 209 -12.22 -9.16 -3.97
N GLU A 210 -12.93 -10.14 -4.57
CA GLU A 210 -13.57 -11.23 -3.83
C GLU A 210 -12.54 -12.03 -3.01
N THR A 211 -11.39 -12.32 -3.61
CA THR A 211 -10.28 -13.01 -2.94
C THR A 211 -9.74 -12.20 -1.77
N LEU A 212 -9.52 -10.89 -1.98
CA LEU A 212 -9.04 -9.98 -0.94
C LEU A 212 -10.05 -9.86 0.21
N GLN A 213 -11.33 -9.67 -0.10
CA GLN A 213 -12.41 -9.57 0.87
C GLN A 213 -12.51 -10.85 1.70
N GLY A 214 -12.54 -12.01 1.04
CA GLY A 214 -12.59 -13.31 1.71
C GLY A 214 -11.39 -13.55 2.62
N ALA A 215 -10.18 -13.16 2.20
CA ALA A 215 -8.99 -13.27 3.04
C ALA A 215 -9.09 -12.38 4.29
N VAL A 216 -9.55 -11.14 4.14
CA VAL A 216 -9.70 -10.20 5.24
C VAL A 216 -10.83 -10.62 6.20
N ASP A 217 -11.91 -11.22 5.69
CA ASP A 217 -12.99 -11.78 6.51
C ASP A 217 -12.52 -12.94 7.38
N LYS A 218 -11.68 -13.83 6.83
CA LYS A 218 -11.08 -14.94 7.57
C LYS A 218 -10.24 -14.50 8.76
N LEU A 219 -9.61 -13.32 8.72
CA LEU A 219 -8.84 -12.82 9.86
C LEU A 219 -9.72 -12.67 11.12
N CYS A 220 -10.99 -12.33 10.95
CA CYS A 220 -11.92 -12.15 12.06
C CYS A 220 -12.55 -13.47 12.55
N SER A 221 -12.47 -14.56 11.78
CA SER A 221 -13.15 -15.83 12.10
C SER A 221 -12.20 -17.02 12.33
N GLU A 222 -10.99 -16.98 11.77
CA GLU A 222 -10.03 -18.06 11.80
C GLU A 222 -8.78 -17.68 12.62
N PRO A 223 -8.14 -18.64 13.31
CA PRO A 223 -6.86 -18.42 13.98
C PRO A 223 -5.78 -17.94 13.00
N GLN A 224 -4.93 -17.03 13.46
CA GLN A 224 -3.91 -16.39 12.63
C GLN A 224 -2.50 -16.67 13.13
N TRP A 225 -1.55 -16.73 12.20
CA TRP A 225 -0.13 -16.72 12.54
C TRP A 225 0.38 -15.28 12.57
N VAL A 226 1.12 -14.96 13.62
CA VAL A 226 1.82 -13.68 13.78
C VAL A 226 3.25 -13.95 14.26
N PRO A 227 4.22 -13.08 13.94
CA PRO A 227 5.55 -13.16 14.54
C PRO A 227 5.49 -13.21 16.07
N VAL A 228 6.31 -14.07 16.67
CA VAL A 228 6.32 -14.27 18.14
C VAL A 228 6.58 -12.97 18.89
N ASN A 229 7.45 -12.11 18.38
CA ASN A 229 7.77 -10.79 18.94
C ASN A 229 6.62 -9.77 18.86
N TRP A 230 5.45 -10.13 18.31
CA TRP A 230 4.25 -9.30 18.37
C TRP A 230 3.34 -9.63 19.56
N VAL A 231 3.57 -10.78 20.19
CA VAL A 231 2.75 -11.31 21.28
C VAL A 231 3.46 -11.16 22.62
N TYR A 232 4.77 -11.34 22.66
CA TYR A 232 5.61 -11.33 23.87
C TYR A 232 6.47 -10.07 23.96
#